data_AF-A0A2E4YBE6-F1
#
_entry.id   AF-A0A2E4YBE6-F1
#
_cell.length_a   1.000
_cell.length_b   1.000
_cell.length_c   1.000
_cell.angle_alpha   90.00
_cell.angle_beta   90.00
_cell.angle_gamma   90.00
#
_symmetry.space_group_name_H-M   'P 1'
#
loop_
_entity.id
_entity.type
_entity.pdbx_description
1 polymer ?
#
loop_
_entity_poly.entity_id
_entity_poly.type
_entity_poly.pdbx_seq_one_letter_code
_entity_poly.pdbx_strand_id
1 'polypeptide(L)'
;MRQKYHQGKYTIKNPQKYSGRGEPTFRSSWEHTFMNFCDDNPSVVAWASEPCKITYQNPLNGKVTGYVPDFIIVYMDKKGNKNAELVEIKPSTQSNPELARRRTDKAAVVQNFAKWDAATSWAKKRGMRFRVLNEGDIYQNTKKPKPVKRKKK
;
A
#
# COMPACT_ATOMS: atom_id res chain seq x y z
N MET A 1 -10.82 11.39 -24.90
CA MET A 1 -10.17 10.06 -24.83
C MET A 1 -10.09 9.62 -23.38
N ARG A 2 -10.50 8.39 -23.07
CA ARG A 2 -10.43 7.83 -21.71
C ARG A 2 -8.96 7.60 -21.35
N GLN A 3 -8.44 8.31 -20.34
CA GLN A 3 -7.07 8.13 -19.85
C GLN A 3 -6.84 6.63 -19.57
N LYS A 4 -5.92 5.99 -20.29
CA LYS A 4 -5.51 4.61 -19.99
C LYS A 4 -4.74 4.68 -18.68
N TYR A 5 -5.35 4.19 -17.60
CA TYR A 5 -4.66 4.06 -16.31
C TYR A 5 -3.40 3.21 -16.51
N HIS A 6 -2.28 3.64 -15.92
CA HIS A 6 -1.00 2.94 -16.03
C HIS A 6 -1.06 1.63 -15.24
N GLN A 7 -1.34 0.54 -15.94
CA GLN A 7 -1.44 -0.82 -15.41
C GLN A 7 -0.79 -1.82 -16.37
N GLY A 8 -0.28 -2.94 -15.86
CA GLY A 8 0.40 -3.93 -16.69
C GLY A 8 1.14 -4.99 -15.89
N LYS A 9 1.91 -5.83 -16.60
CA LYS A 9 2.83 -6.80 -16.01
C LYS A 9 4.18 -6.15 -15.76
N TYR A 10 4.75 -6.42 -14.59
CA TYR A 10 6.11 -5.99 -14.26
C TYR A 10 7.07 -7.15 -14.50
N THR A 11 8.06 -6.91 -15.36
CA THR A 11 9.16 -7.84 -15.57
C THR A 11 10.16 -7.71 -14.44
N ILE A 12 10.29 -8.77 -13.65
CA ILE A 12 11.20 -8.83 -12.51
C ILE A 12 12.65 -8.78 -13.02
N LYS A 13 13.43 -7.82 -12.54
CA LYS A 13 14.83 -7.63 -12.92
C LYS A 13 15.78 -8.44 -12.03
N ASN A 14 15.41 -8.64 -10.75
CA ASN A 14 16.21 -9.36 -9.76
C ASN A 14 15.41 -10.53 -9.16
N PRO A 15 15.29 -11.67 -9.88
CA PRO A 15 14.48 -12.81 -9.44
C PRO A 15 14.83 -13.34 -8.04
N GLN A 16 16.10 -13.23 -7.63
CA GLN A 16 16.59 -13.61 -6.31
C GLN A 16 15.99 -12.76 -5.17
N LYS A 17 15.52 -11.54 -5.45
CA LYS A 17 14.82 -10.70 -4.47
C LYS A 17 13.31 -10.96 -4.46
N TYR A 18 12.74 -11.44 -5.57
CA TYR A 18 11.29 -11.61 -5.67
C TYR A 18 10.84 -12.96 -5.11
N SER A 19 10.03 -12.91 -4.06
CA SER A 19 9.47 -14.09 -3.37
C SER A 19 7.99 -14.33 -3.72
N GLY A 20 7.42 -13.58 -4.66
CA GLY A 20 6.03 -13.74 -5.11
C GLY A 20 5.87 -14.83 -6.17
N ARG A 21 4.64 -15.01 -6.67
CA ARG A 21 4.32 -16.00 -7.69
C ARG A 21 4.13 -15.35 -9.06
N GLY A 22 4.89 -15.81 -10.05
CA GLY A 22 4.79 -15.35 -11.44
C GLY A 22 5.09 -13.85 -11.60
N GLU A 23 4.76 -13.31 -12.78
CA GLU A 23 4.95 -11.88 -13.05
C GLU A 23 3.89 -11.03 -12.33
N PRO A 24 4.32 -10.12 -11.43
CA PRO A 24 3.40 -9.26 -10.70
C PRO A 24 2.68 -8.29 -11.62
N THR A 25 1.44 -7.97 -11.25
CA THR A 25 0.61 -6.98 -11.97
C THR A 25 0.62 -5.69 -11.19
N PHE A 26 1.03 -4.58 -11.81
CA PHE A 26 0.80 -3.26 -11.26
C PHE A 26 -0.52 -2.70 -11.80
N ARG A 27 -1.29 -2.06 -10.92
CA ARG A 27 -2.59 -1.43 -11.20
C ARG A 27 -2.50 0.09 -11.18
N SER A 28 -1.32 0.62 -10.86
CA SER A 28 -1.02 2.04 -10.87
C SER A 28 0.45 2.29 -11.23
N SER A 29 0.75 3.52 -11.69
CA SER A 29 2.14 3.95 -11.88
C SER A 29 2.94 3.95 -10.59
N TRP A 30 2.28 4.10 -9.44
CA TRP A 30 2.92 4.09 -8.12
C TRP A 30 3.36 2.70 -7.71
N GLU A 31 2.52 1.68 -7.94
CA GLU A 31 2.91 0.28 -7.80
C GLU A 31 4.07 -0.06 -8.73
N HIS A 32 4.01 0.37 -10.00
CA HIS A 32 5.12 0.16 -10.93
C HIS A 32 6.43 0.81 -10.42
N THR A 33 6.37 2.05 -9.93
CA THR A 33 7.54 2.72 -9.33
C THR A 33 8.03 1.98 -8.08
N PHE A 34 7.13 1.48 -7.22
CA PHE A 34 7.49 0.73 -6.02
C PHE A 34 8.13 -0.63 -6.34
N MET A 35 7.64 -1.34 -7.35
CA MET A 35 8.25 -2.58 -7.84
C MET A 35 9.68 -2.33 -8.35
N ASN A 36 9.88 -1.27 -9.15
CA ASN A 36 11.22 -0.85 -9.58
C ASN A 36 12.13 -0.53 -8.39
N PHE A 37 11.64 0.20 -7.39
CA PHE A 37 12.39 0.47 -6.17
C PHE A 37 12.80 -0.83 -5.46
N CYS A 38 11.89 -1.80 -5.33
CA CYS A 38 12.18 -3.06 -4.66
C CYS A 38 13.27 -3.88 -5.39
N ASP A 39 13.23 -3.92 -6.71
CA ASP A 39 14.25 -4.61 -7.49
C ASP A 39 15.59 -3.87 -7.48
N ASP A 40 15.58 -2.57 -7.76
CA ASP A 40 16.81 -1.81 -8.04
C ASP A 40 17.56 -1.41 -6.75
N ASN A 41 16.89 -1.32 -5.60
CA ASN A 41 17.52 -0.88 -4.36
C ASN A 41 18.32 -2.02 -3.68
N PRO A 42 19.64 -1.87 -3.47
CA PRO A 42 20.48 -2.90 -2.85
C PRO A 42 20.13 -3.19 -1.38
N SER A 43 19.50 -2.24 -0.67
CA SER A 43 19.07 -2.44 0.72
C SER A 43 17.85 -3.36 0.82
N VAL A 44 17.10 -3.53 -0.29
CA VAL A 44 15.96 -4.46 -0.35
C VAL A 44 16.47 -5.87 -0.59
N VAL A 45 16.16 -6.76 0.35
CA VAL A 45 16.64 -8.14 0.38
C VAL A 45 15.61 -9.09 -0.23
N ALA A 46 14.32 -8.85 0.05
CA ALA A 46 13.24 -9.63 -0.54
C ALA A 46 11.97 -8.79 -0.68
N TRP A 47 11.15 -9.09 -1.67
CA TRP A 47 9.83 -8.48 -1.85
C TRP A 47 8.86 -9.43 -2.55
N ALA A 48 7.56 -9.23 -2.34
CA ALA A 48 6.51 -10.01 -2.98
C ALA A 48 5.27 -9.14 -3.24
N SER A 49 4.64 -9.33 -4.40
CA SER A 49 3.39 -8.67 -4.78
C SER A 49 2.19 -9.52 -4.38
N GLU A 50 1.12 -8.88 -3.91
CA GLU A 50 -0.14 -9.52 -3.50
C GLU A 50 0.07 -10.80 -2.66
N PRO A 51 0.92 -10.77 -1.61
CA PRO A 51 1.51 -11.98 -1.06
C PRO A 51 0.56 -12.80 -0.19
N CYS A 52 -0.54 -12.19 0.29
CA CYS A 52 -1.45 -12.84 1.21
C CYS A 52 -2.86 -12.28 1.14
N LYS A 53 -3.83 -13.12 1.53
CA LYS A 53 -5.22 -12.71 1.77
C LYS A 53 -5.46 -12.59 3.27
N ILE A 54 -5.94 -11.44 3.70
CA ILE A 54 -6.31 -11.10 5.07
C ILE A 54 -7.82 -10.97 5.15
N THR A 55 -8.44 -11.57 6.16
CA THR A 55 -9.86 -11.41 6.42
C THR A 55 -10.12 -10.26 7.39
N TYR A 56 -11.20 -9.52 7.15
CA TYR A 56 -11.69 -8.47 8.05
C TYR A 56 -13.23 -8.49 8.05
N GLN A 57 -13.84 -8.02 9.13
CA GLN A 57 -15.27 -7.81 9.17
C GLN A 57 -15.59 -6.45 8.54
N ASN A 58 -16.41 -6.43 7.49
CA ASN A 58 -16.79 -5.20 6.84
C ASN A 58 -17.78 -4.43 7.74
N PRO A 59 -17.43 -3.23 8.24
CA PRO A 59 -18.24 -2.49 9.20
C PRO A 59 -19.57 -1.98 8.60
N LEU A 60 -19.70 -1.94 7.27
CA LEU A 60 -20.90 -1.43 6.61
C LEU A 60 -22.02 -2.46 6.50
N ASN A 61 -21.69 -3.76 6.56
CA ASN A 61 -22.66 -4.84 6.36
C ASN A 61 -22.45 -6.06 7.29
N GLY A 62 -21.45 -6.01 8.17
CA GLY A 62 -21.13 -7.06 9.14
C GLY A 62 -20.49 -8.33 8.56
N LYS A 63 -20.31 -8.44 7.23
CA LYS A 63 -19.81 -9.66 6.57
C LYS A 63 -18.29 -9.77 6.65
N VAL A 64 -17.79 -10.99 6.90
CA VAL A 64 -16.37 -11.30 6.77
C VAL A 64 -15.98 -11.26 5.29
N THR A 65 -15.01 -10.41 4.96
CA THR A 65 -14.55 -10.16 3.60
C THR A 65 -13.04 -10.35 3.50
N GLY A 66 -12.55 -10.79 2.33
CA GLY A 66 -11.12 -10.88 2.04
C GLY A 66 -10.54 -9.58 1.49
N TYR A 67 -9.31 -9.28 1.85
CA TYR A 67 -8.51 -8.15 1.38
C TYR A 67 -7.08 -8.64 1.11
N VAL A 68 -6.49 -8.20 0.01
CA VAL A 68 -5.13 -8.55 -0.40
C VAL A 68 -4.31 -7.25 -0.40
N PRO A 69 -3.35 -7.08 0.53
CA PRO A 69 -2.43 -5.94 0.52
C PRO A 69 -1.50 -5.99 -0.69
N ASP A 70 -1.00 -4.82 -1.10
CA ASP A 70 -0.22 -4.70 -2.34
C ASP A 70 1.13 -5.43 -2.27
N PHE A 71 1.91 -5.28 -1.19
CA PHE A 71 3.26 -5.85 -1.11
C PHE A 71 3.67 -6.32 0.28
N ILE A 72 4.65 -7.24 0.33
CA ILE A 72 5.57 -7.39 1.47
C ILE A 72 6.97 -7.01 1.00
N ILE A 73 7.72 -6.31 1.84
CA ILE A 73 9.12 -5.94 1.61
C ILE A 73 9.96 -6.28 2.84
N VAL A 74 11.18 -6.78 2.59
CA VAL A 74 12.21 -7.03 3.60
C VAL A 74 13.46 -6.27 3.19
N TYR A 75 14.00 -5.46 4.09
CA TYR A 75 15.14 -4.60 3.79
C TYR A 75 16.07 -4.43 4.99
N MET A 76 17.31 -4.06 4.73
CA MET A 76 18.29 -3.66 5.73
C MET A 76 18.22 -2.14 5.91
N ASP A 77 18.10 -1.66 7.14
CA ASP A 77 18.20 -0.24 7.43
C ASP A 77 19.66 0.23 7.48
N LYS A 78 19.86 1.55 7.60
CA LYS A 78 21.20 2.16 7.68
C LYS A 78 22.00 1.73 8.92
N LYS A 79 21.35 1.18 9.94
CA LYS A 79 21.97 0.66 11.16
C LYS A 79 22.28 -0.84 11.07
N GLY A 80 21.95 -1.48 9.93
CA GLY A 80 22.14 -2.90 9.72
C GLY A 80 21.01 -3.77 10.29
N ASN A 81 19.87 -3.20 10.72
CA ASN A 81 18.75 -4.01 11.19
C ASN A 81 17.91 -4.50 10.00
N LYS A 82 17.49 -5.76 10.07
CA LYS A 82 16.55 -6.35 9.14
C LYS A 82 15.12 -5.97 9.51
N ASN A 83 14.44 -5.29 8.59
CA ASN A 83 13.06 -4.84 8.74
C ASN A 83 12.16 -5.56 7.75
N ALA A 84 10.92 -5.85 8.14
CA ALA A 84 9.91 -6.43 7.28
C ALA A 84 8.60 -5.64 7.39
N GLU A 85 8.03 -5.27 6.25
CA GLU A 85 6.81 -4.46 6.18
C GLU A 85 5.77 -5.08 5.24
N LEU A 86 4.52 -5.06 5.68
CA LEU A 86 3.34 -5.24 4.84
C LEU A 86 2.90 -3.86 4.36
N VAL A 87 2.82 -3.68 3.05
CA VAL A 87 2.66 -2.38 2.40
C VAL A 87 1.37 -2.32 1.61
N GLU A 88 0.65 -1.22 1.77
CA GLU A 88 -0.46 -0.81 0.91
C GLU A 88 -0.11 0.52 0.24
N ILE A 89 -0.33 0.66 -1.06
CA ILE A 89 -0.21 1.91 -1.81
C ILE A 89 -1.61 2.49 -2.02
N LYS A 90 -1.81 3.73 -1.54
CA LYS A 90 -3.05 4.48 -1.74
C LYS A 90 -2.78 5.97 -1.88
N PRO A 91 -3.61 6.70 -2.67
CA PRO A 91 -3.50 8.14 -2.76
C PRO A 91 -3.62 8.76 -1.38
N SER A 92 -2.87 9.83 -1.10
CA SER A 92 -2.96 10.56 0.18
C SER A 92 -4.39 10.95 0.56
N THR A 93 -5.20 11.32 -0.43
CA THR A 93 -6.62 11.67 -0.30
C THR A 93 -7.51 10.50 0.14
N GLN A 94 -7.04 9.26 -0.07
CA GLN A 94 -7.71 8.03 0.34
C GLN A 94 -7.07 7.39 1.57
N SER A 95 -5.87 7.82 1.96
CA SER A 95 -5.17 7.38 3.17
C SER A 95 -5.45 8.25 4.40
N ASN A 96 -5.90 9.51 4.21
CA ASN A 96 -6.21 10.42 5.29
C ASN A 96 -7.74 10.69 5.41
N PRO A 97 -8.37 10.31 6.55
CA PRO A 97 -9.80 10.56 6.77
C PRO A 97 -10.20 12.04 6.79
N GLU A 98 -9.27 12.95 7.12
CA GLU A 98 -9.54 14.40 7.14
C GLU A 98 -9.79 14.98 5.75
N LEU A 99 -9.45 14.24 4.69
CA LEU A 99 -9.63 14.66 3.30
C LEU A 99 -10.98 14.21 2.70
N ALA A 100 -11.74 13.37 3.40
CA ALA A 100 -13.02 12.84 2.92
C ALA A 100 -14.15 13.89 2.98
N ARG A 101 -14.73 14.23 1.83
CA ARG A 101 -15.76 15.29 1.70
C ARG A 101 -17.17 14.76 1.56
N ARG A 102 -17.41 13.71 0.75
CA ARG A 102 -18.76 13.18 0.47
C ARG A 102 -19.10 12.00 1.38
N ARG A 103 -20.40 11.70 1.57
CA ARG A 103 -20.86 10.56 2.39
C ARG A 103 -20.32 9.21 1.88
N THR A 104 -20.23 9.04 0.57
CA THR A 104 -19.62 7.87 -0.08
C THR A 104 -18.14 7.72 0.28
N ASP A 105 -17.42 8.84 0.30
CA ASP A 105 -15.99 8.86 0.65
C ASP A 105 -15.80 8.45 2.11
N LYS A 106 -16.70 8.88 3.00
CA LYS A 106 -16.69 8.48 4.42
C LYS A 106 -16.91 6.97 4.59
N ALA A 107 -17.83 6.36 3.85
CA ALA A 107 -18.07 4.92 3.92
C ALA A 107 -16.84 4.12 3.45
N ALA A 108 -16.21 4.54 2.35
CA ALA A 108 -14.98 3.94 1.87
C ALA A 108 -13.82 4.08 2.88
N VAL A 109 -13.69 5.23 3.52
CA VAL A 109 -12.71 5.47 4.59
C VAL A 109 -12.93 4.53 5.78
N VAL A 110 -14.16 4.40 6.26
CA VAL A 110 -14.50 3.48 7.37
C VAL A 110 -14.16 2.03 6.99
N GLN A 111 -14.50 1.61 5.78
CA GLN A 111 -14.15 0.27 5.29
C GLN A 111 -12.62 0.08 5.18
N ASN A 112 -11.89 1.08 4.71
CA ASN A 112 -10.43 1.02 4.60
C ASN A 112 -9.75 0.96 5.98
N PHE A 113 -10.25 1.68 6.98
CA PHE A 113 -9.75 1.54 8.35
C PHE A 113 -9.89 0.12 8.88
N ALA A 114 -11.03 -0.53 8.65
CA ALA A 114 -11.22 -1.92 9.06
C ALA A 114 -10.23 -2.87 8.36
N LYS A 115 -9.93 -2.64 7.08
CA LYS A 115 -8.89 -3.39 6.35
C LYS A 115 -7.50 -3.18 6.97
N TRP A 116 -7.14 -1.93 7.24
CA TRP A 116 -5.82 -1.57 7.77
C TRP A 116 -5.60 -2.01 9.20
N ASP A 117 -6.64 -2.00 10.03
CA ASP A 117 -6.57 -2.55 11.39
C ASP A 117 -6.32 -4.06 11.37
N ALA A 118 -7.06 -4.78 10.52
CA ALA A 118 -6.83 -6.21 10.30
C ALA A 118 -5.43 -6.49 9.74
N ALA A 119 -4.95 -5.68 8.77
CA ALA A 119 -3.61 -5.79 8.20
C ALA A 119 -2.50 -5.51 9.22
N THR A 120 -2.69 -4.49 10.06
CA THR A 120 -1.77 -4.14 11.15
C THR A 120 -1.65 -5.28 12.14
N SER A 121 -2.79 -5.83 12.57
CA SER A 121 -2.84 -6.98 13.47
C SER A 121 -2.19 -8.22 12.84
N TRP A 122 -2.44 -8.48 11.56
CA TRP A 122 -1.87 -9.61 10.84
C TRP A 122 -0.35 -9.49 10.68
N ALA A 123 0.14 -8.30 10.35
CA ALA A 123 1.56 -7.99 10.19
C ALA A 123 2.31 -8.11 11.53
N LYS A 124 1.75 -7.50 12.59
CA LYS A 124 2.35 -7.53 13.94
C LYS A 124 2.52 -8.95 14.46
N LYS A 125 1.53 -9.83 14.26
CA LYS A 125 1.60 -11.26 14.64
C LYS A 125 2.74 -12.02 13.95
N ARG A 126 3.30 -11.47 12.87
CA ARG A 126 4.39 -12.05 12.08
C ARG A 126 5.70 -11.27 12.20
N GLY A 127 5.80 -10.37 13.19
CA GLY A 127 6.99 -9.54 13.38
C GLY A 127 7.19 -8.48 12.30
N MET A 128 6.14 -8.16 11.53
CA MET A 128 6.18 -7.14 10.49
C MET A 128 5.44 -5.88 10.93
N ARG A 129 5.76 -4.75 10.30
CA ARG A 129 5.00 -3.51 10.43
C ARG A 129 4.05 -3.34 9.25
N PHE A 130 2.84 -2.84 9.47
CA PHE A 130 1.99 -2.40 8.37
C PHE A 130 2.26 -0.92 8.04
N ARG A 131 2.35 -0.57 6.76
CA ARG A 131 2.54 0.81 6.30
C ARG A 131 1.67 1.09 5.07
N VAL A 132 1.01 2.25 5.07
CA VAL A 132 0.36 2.80 3.88
C VAL A 132 1.32 3.82 3.25
N LEU A 133 1.67 3.62 1.99
CA LEU A 133 2.47 4.54 1.17
C LEU A 133 1.56 5.35 0.25
N ASN A 134 1.91 6.62 0.06
CA ASN A 134 1.27 7.52 -0.87
C ASN A 134 2.29 8.15 -1.84
N GLU A 135 1.82 9.04 -2.71
CA GLU A 135 2.65 9.72 -3.71
C GLU A 135 3.83 10.52 -3.11
N GLY A 136 3.69 11.05 -1.89
CA GLY A 136 4.75 11.76 -1.17
C GLY A 136 5.85 10.84 -0.63
N ASP A 137 5.51 9.59 -0.34
CA ASP A 137 6.49 8.59 0.08
C ASP A 137 7.26 8.02 -1.12
N ILE A 138 6.59 7.90 -2.27
CA ILE A 138 7.15 7.33 -3.50
C ILE A 138 7.97 8.36 -4.28
N TYR A 139 7.52 9.62 -4.31
CA TYR A 139 8.19 10.70 -5.02
C TYR A 139 8.58 11.80 -4.03
N GLN A 140 9.88 11.88 -3.72
CA GLN A 140 10.44 12.83 -2.75
C GLN A 140 10.19 14.31 -3.08
N ASN A 141 9.74 14.65 -4.29
CA ASN A 141 9.50 16.01 -4.77
C ASN A 141 8.03 16.42 -4.92
N THR A 142 7.07 15.66 -4.39
CA THR A 142 5.66 16.06 -4.45
C THR A 142 5.27 16.95 -3.27
N LYS A 143 4.62 18.09 -3.56
CA LYS A 143 4.08 18.98 -2.52
C LYS A 143 3.05 18.21 -1.69
N LYS A 144 3.24 18.12 -0.37
CA LYS A 144 2.28 17.46 0.54
C LYS A 144 0.86 18.05 0.36
N PRO A 145 -0.20 17.23 0.32
CA PRO A 145 -1.57 17.73 0.22
C PRO A 145 -1.91 18.64 1.40
N LYS A 146 -2.57 19.78 1.13
CA LYS A 146 -2.98 20.71 2.18
C LYS A 146 -4.26 20.22 2.87
N PRO A 147 -4.35 20.25 4.21
CA PRO A 147 -5.58 19.91 4.93
C PRO A 147 -6.73 20.83 4.52
N VAL A 148 -7.95 20.30 4.55
CA VAL A 148 -9.15 21.06 4.17
C VAL A 148 -9.44 22.08 5.27
N LYS A 149 -9.36 23.38 4.95
CA LYS A 149 -9.86 24.44 5.83
C LYS A 149 -11.36 24.26 6.03
N ARG A 150 -11.81 24.02 7.28
CA ARG A 150 -13.24 24.09 7.64
C ARG A 150 -13.74 25.48 7.26
N LYS A 151 -14.80 25.56 6.43
CA LYS A 151 -15.55 26.81 6.28
C LYS A 151 -16.09 27.16 7.67
N LYS A 152 -15.71 28.32 8.20
CA LYS A 152 -16.37 28.89 9.38
C LYS A 152 -17.85 29.06 9.00
N LYS A 153 -18.74 28.48 9.81
CA LYS A 153 -20.17 28.78 9.75
C LYS A 153 -20.38 30.22 10.18
#